data_AF-A0A3M2A0T5-F1
#
_entry.id   AF-A0A3M2A0T5-F1
#
_cell.length_a   1.000
_cell.length_b   1.000
_cell.length_c   1.000
_cell.angle_alpha   90.00
_cell.angle_beta   90.00
_cell.angle_gamma   90.00
#
_symmetry.space_group_name_H-M   'P 1'
#
loop_
_entity.id
_entity.type
_entity.pdbx_description
1 polymer ?
#
loop_
_entity_poly.entity_id
_entity_poly.type
_entity_poly.pdbx_seq_one_letter_code
_entity_poly.pdbx_strand_id
1 'polypeptide(L)'
;MLRLRFPLPLPVFALAVSFAVVACDKGEDEAKAKQEEPPPPAVKVELPPPPNFDEGKVEEQYPDGAYSIYGLRKHLDERVKEGDSGKEILVRGYVQEIYVPPECPEGEICPPGKQPHFWIVDKPDEKGKKRAMMVVNYRFNIPEWDAKRWKDQPEVVIEVGKRYTIKGKFRRFSDTGFADDRGLLEFVAYKPLDPETGQELDQWIYPPGAPWHPMEIARQEEENRALAEKAAKAAEQYKKRGK
;
A
#
# COMPACT_ATOMS: atom_id res chain seq x y z
N MET A 1 -16.85 46.38 -30.12
CA MET A 1 -16.96 46.13 -31.57
C MET A 1 -17.36 44.67 -31.76
N LEU A 2 -18.41 44.43 -32.57
CA LEU A 2 -18.96 43.17 -33.14
C LEU A 2 -19.08 41.95 -32.19
N ARG A 3 -20.22 41.40 -31.74
CA ARG A 3 -21.61 41.17 -32.25
C ARG A 3 -21.73 40.38 -33.56
N LEU A 4 -22.13 39.09 -33.43
CA LEU A 4 -22.91 38.22 -34.34
C LEU A 4 -23.52 37.14 -33.40
N ARG A 5 -24.81 37.05 -33.00
CA ARG A 5 -26.14 37.00 -33.66
C ARG A 5 -26.28 35.87 -34.69
N PHE A 6 -27.15 34.87 -34.42
CA PHE A 6 -28.34 34.42 -35.19
C PHE A 6 -28.89 33.05 -34.65
N PRO A 7 -30.12 32.58 -34.96
CA PRO A 7 -31.15 32.19 -33.97
C PRO A 7 -31.82 30.79 -34.18
N LEU A 8 -32.82 30.48 -33.32
CA LEU A 8 -33.94 29.49 -33.41
C LEU A 8 -34.73 29.54 -34.75
N PRO A 9 -35.60 28.56 -35.16
CA PRO A 9 -36.66 27.90 -34.35
C PRO A 9 -37.13 26.44 -34.71
N LEU A 10 -38.07 25.92 -33.87
CA LEU A 10 -38.98 24.74 -33.97
C LEU A 10 -39.92 24.73 -35.20
N PRO A 11 -40.54 23.59 -35.64
CA PRO A 11 -41.84 23.09 -35.09
C PRO A 11 -42.14 21.56 -35.17
N VAL A 12 -42.86 20.99 -34.19
CA VAL A 12 -44.25 20.42 -34.20
C VAL A 12 -44.60 19.44 -35.34
N PHE A 13 -44.87 18.17 -34.99
CA PHE A 13 -45.88 17.34 -35.68
C PHE A 13 -46.58 16.41 -34.68
N ALA A 14 -47.90 16.50 -34.62
CA ALA A 14 -48.81 15.62 -33.91
C ALA A 14 -49.53 14.74 -34.93
N LEU A 15 -49.82 13.47 -34.61
CA LEU A 15 -51.04 12.79 -35.07
C LEU A 15 -51.33 11.54 -34.21
N ALA A 16 -52.50 11.55 -33.58
CA ALA A 16 -53.19 10.41 -32.99
C ALA A 16 -54.10 9.77 -34.04
N VAL A 17 -54.37 8.45 -33.98
CA VAL A 17 -55.69 7.82 -34.23
C VAL A 17 -55.70 6.39 -33.65
N SER A 18 -56.69 6.12 -32.78
CA SER A 18 -57.14 4.82 -32.29
C SER A 18 -58.37 4.36 -33.11
N PHE A 19 -58.57 3.06 -33.38
CA PHE A 19 -59.92 2.44 -33.57
C PHE A 19 -59.89 0.90 -33.51
N ALA A 20 -60.19 0.36 -32.32
CA ALA A 20 -61.34 -0.47 -31.95
C ALA A 20 -62.05 -1.47 -32.94
N VAL A 21 -61.93 -2.77 -32.60
CA VAL A 21 -62.93 -3.84 -32.31
C VAL A 21 -63.75 -4.62 -33.40
N VAL A 22 -63.87 -5.94 -33.10
CA VAL A 22 -64.95 -6.96 -33.29
C VAL A 22 -64.91 -7.89 -34.52
N ALA A 23 -64.74 -9.20 -34.24
CA ALA A 23 -65.61 -10.27 -34.76
C ALA A 23 -65.50 -11.54 -33.87
N CYS A 24 -66.58 -11.85 -33.15
CA CYS A 24 -66.84 -13.14 -32.50
C CYS A 24 -67.30 -14.17 -33.53
N ASP A 25 -66.95 -15.45 -33.36
CA ASP A 25 -67.85 -16.54 -33.73
C ASP A 25 -67.77 -17.69 -32.71
N LYS A 26 -68.90 -18.36 -32.53
CA LYS A 26 -69.31 -19.24 -31.43
C LYS A 26 -69.22 -20.69 -31.92
N GLY A 27 -68.73 -21.61 -31.10
CA GLY A 27 -68.81 -23.05 -31.38
C GLY A 27 -68.63 -23.87 -30.10
N GLU A 28 -69.58 -24.77 -29.85
CA GLU A 28 -69.84 -25.53 -28.63
C GLU A 28 -68.85 -26.67 -28.33
N ASP A 29 -68.91 -27.11 -27.06
CA ASP A 29 -68.64 -28.44 -26.49
C ASP A 29 -67.28 -29.14 -26.73
N GLU A 30 -66.57 -29.39 -25.62
CA GLU A 30 -66.34 -30.77 -25.13
C GLU A 30 -65.63 -30.77 -23.77
N ALA A 31 -66.24 -31.46 -22.81
CA ALA A 31 -65.64 -31.78 -21.52
C ALA A 31 -64.43 -32.71 -21.69
N LYS A 32 -63.24 -32.30 -21.24
CA LYS A 32 -62.12 -33.22 -20.95
C LYS A 32 -61.39 -32.84 -19.66
N ALA A 33 -61.50 -33.78 -18.72
CA ALA A 33 -60.50 -34.27 -17.79
C ALA A 33 -59.61 -33.26 -17.02
N LYS A 34 -59.78 -33.31 -15.69
CA LYS A 34 -58.74 -32.96 -14.70
C LYS A 34 -57.36 -33.46 -15.15
N GLN A 35 -56.43 -32.53 -15.32
CA GLN A 35 -55.02 -32.78 -15.05
C GLN A 35 -54.54 -31.67 -14.13
N GLU A 36 -54.41 -32.02 -12.86
CA GLU A 36 -53.78 -31.23 -11.82
C GLU A 36 -52.27 -31.32 -12.10
N GLU A 37 -51.71 -30.29 -12.74
CA GLU A 37 -50.25 -30.17 -12.89
C GLU A 37 -49.63 -30.03 -11.50
N PRO A 38 -48.61 -30.86 -11.15
CA PRO A 38 -47.88 -30.65 -9.92
C PRO A 38 -47.19 -29.28 -9.96
N PRO A 39 -47.22 -28.49 -8.87
CA PRO A 39 -46.55 -27.20 -8.84
C PRO A 39 -45.06 -27.38 -9.17
N PRO A 40 -44.45 -26.47 -9.95
CA PRO A 40 -43.04 -26.57 -10.26
C PRO A 40 -42.24 -26.63 -8.96
N PRO A 41 -41.21 -27.48 -8.87
CA PRO A 41 -40.41 -27.61 -7.66
C PRO A 41 -39.87 -26.23 -7.31
N ALA A 42 -40.11 -25.80 -6.07
CA ALA A 42 -39.63 -24.53 -5.57
C ALA A 42 -38.10 -24.47 -5.74
N VAL A 43 -37.66 -23.83 -6.81
CA VAL A 43 -36.25 -23.56 -7.07
C VAL A 43 -35.78 -22.69 -5.92
N LYS A 44 -35.05 -23.27 -4.98
CA LYS A 44 -34.30 -22.52 -3.98
C LYS A 44 -33.25 -21.73 -4.74
N VAL A 45 -33.62 -20.52 -5.15
CA VAL A 45 -32.68 -19.51 -5.62
C VAL A 45 -31.91 -19.08 -4.39
N GLU A 46 -30.86 -19.82 -4.06
CA GLU A 46 -29.85 -19.35 -3.11
C GLU A 46 -29.18 -18.16 -3.76
N LEU A 47 -29.68 -16.98 -3.45
CA LEU A 47 -28.98 -15.74 -3.74
C LEU A 47 -27.58 -15.90 -3.14
N PRO A 48 -26.51 -15.63 -3.91
CA PRO A 48 -25.17 -15.61 -3.33
C PRO A 48 -25.21 -14.70 -2.10
N PRO A 49 -24.47 -15.05 -1.03
CA PRO A 49 -24.43 -14.21 0.15
C PRO A 49 -24.15 -12.76 -0.29
N PRO A 50 -24.89 -11.78 0.25
CA PRO A 50 -24.70 -10.40 -0.15
C PRO A 50 -23.21 -10.05 -0.05
N PRO A 51 -22.66 -9.35 -1.06
CA PRO A 51 -21.25 -8.95 -1.01
C PRO A 51 -21.01 -8.27 0.33
N ASN A 52 -20.03 -8.78 1.07
CA ASN A 52 -19.75 -8.25 2.38
C ASN A 52 -19.13 -6.85 2.21
N PHE A 53 -19.90 -5.80 2.52
CA PHE A 53 -19.45 -4.42 2.51
C PHE A 53 -18.73 -4.01 3.81
N ASP A 54 -18.46 -4.94 4.75
CA ASP A 54 -17.59 -4.73 5.92
C ASP A 54 -16.10 -4.60 5.54
N GLU A 55 -15.81 -3.91 4.44
CA GLU A 55 -14.47 -3.43 4.08
C GLU A 55 -13.91 -2.44 5.13
N GLY A 56 -14.73 -1.96 6.09
CA GLY A 56 -14.45 -0.71 6.80
C GLY A 56 -14.34 -0.72 8.33
N LYS A 57 -14.16 -1.86 9.02
CA LYS A 57 -13.83 -1.85 10.46
C LYS A 57 -12.38 -2.23 10.73
N VAL A 58 -11.45 -1.52 10.10
CA VAL A 58 -10.07 -1.48 10.58
C VAL A 58 -9.93 -0.20 11.40
N GLU A 59 -9.47 -0.31 12.64
CA GLU A 59 -9.20 0.84 13.49
C GLU A 59 -8.14 1.73 12.82
N GLU A 60 -8.30 3.05 12.86
CA GLU A 60 -7.30 3.95 12.26
C GLU A 60 -5.94 3.86 12.96
N GLN A 61 -5.99 3.64 14.27
CA GLN A 61 -4.83 3.46 15.11
C GLN A 61 -5.14 2.39 16.15
N TYR A 62 -4.22 1.45 16.31
CA TYR A 62 -4.28 0.41 17.32
C TYR A 62 -4.01 0.98 18.72
N PRO A 63 -4.40 0.28 19.80
CA PRO A 63 -4.24 0.76 21.18
C PRO A 63 -2.79 1.08 21.61
N ASP A 64 -1.81 0.51 20.93
CA ASP A 64 -0.38 0.73 21.14
C ASP A 64 0.19 1.90 20.35
N GLY A 65 -0.66 2.64 19.63
CA GLY A 65 -0.28 3.79 18.82
C GLY A 65 0.22 3.43 17.41
N ALA A 66 0.24 2.14 17.03
CA ALA A 66 0.53 1.76 15.64
C ALA A 66 -0.65 2.12 14.73
N TYR A 67 -0.37 2.67 13.56
CA TYR A 67 -1.38 2.96 12.55
C TYR A 67 -1.73 1.71 11.73
N SER A 68 -2.99 1.64 11.31
CA SER A 68 -3.39 0.78 10.19
C SER A 68 -3.12 1.48 8.86
N ILE A 69 -3.09 0.70 7.78
CA ILE A 69 -2.93 1.23 6.42
C ILE A 69 -4.14 2.09 6.06
N TYR A 70 -5.35 1.66 6.43
CA TYR A 70 -6.56 2.46 6.30
C TYR A 70 -6.44 3.81 7.01
N GLY A 71 -6.00 3.83 8.27
CA GLY A 71 -5.83 5.05 9.05
C GLY A 71 -4.84 6.05 8.44
N LEU A 72 -3.72 5.53 7.90
CA LEU A 72 -2.75 6.38 7.19
C LEU A 72 -3.32 7.00 5.92
N ARG A 73 -4.09 6.24 5.16
CA ARG A 73 -4.67 6.69 3.89
C ARG A 73 -5.87 7.59 4.07
N LYS A 74 -6.60 7.50 5.19
CA LYS A 74 -7.73 8.39 5.49
C LYS A 74 -7.30 9.86 5.57
N HIS A 75 -6.12 10.12 6.15
CA HIS A 75 -5.52 11.45 6.28
C HIS A 75 -4.22 11.56 5.47
N LEU A 76 -4.24 11.05 4.23
CA LEU A 76 -3.06 10.87 3.38
C LEU A 76 -2.16 12.11 3.29
N ASP A 77 -2.70 13.26 2.91
CA ASP A 77 -1.89 14.46 2.69
C ASP A 77 -1.24 15.01 3.97
N GLU A 78 -1.91 14.89 5.11
CA GLU A 78 -1.37 15.30 6.41
C GLU A 78 -0.26 14.35 6.86
N ARG A 79 -0.50 13.04 6.72
CA ARG A 79 0.47 12.00 7.11
C ARG A 79 1.71 12.01 6.22
N VAL A 80 1.57 12.28 4.93
CA VAL A 80 2.70 12.43 4.01
C VAL A 80 3.55 13.65 4.39
N LYS A 81 2.92 14.80 4.72
CA LYS A 81 3.66 15.99 5.19
C LYS A 81 4.44 15.70 6.48
N GLU A 82 3.84 14.95 7.41
CA GLU A 82 4.52 14.52 8.63
C GLU A 82 5.73 13.64 8.31
N GLY A 83 5.59 12.65 7.42
CA GLY A 83 6.68 11.76 7.03
C GLY A 83 7.79 12.46 6.23
N ASP A 84 7.44 13.39 5.36
CA ASP A 84 8.39 14.25 4.63
C ASP A 84 9.15 15.20 5.56
N SER A 85 8.55 15.57 6.69
CA SER A 85 9.22 16.30 7.78
C SER A 85 10.15 15.41 8.62
N GLY A 86 10.27 14.12 8.26
CA GLY A 86 11.11 13.15 8.94
C GLY A 86 10.45 12.44 10.11
N LYS A 87 9.14 12.62 10.36
CA LYS A 87 8.43 11.95 11.45
C LYS A 87 8.33 10.45 11.17
N GLU A 88 8.80 9.67 12.13
CA GLU A 88 8.70 8.21 12.11
C GLU A 88 7.38 7.78 12.75
N ILE A 89 6.69 6.85 12.11
CA ILE A 89 5.43 6.28 12.58
C ILE A 89 5.56 4.77 12.73
N LEU A 90 4.69 4.20 13.54
CA LEU A 90 4.52 2.76 13.66
C LEU A 90 3.35 2.33 12.80
N VAL A 91 3.53 1.27 12.02
CA VAL A 91 2.51 0.69 11.16
C VAL A 91 2.44 -0.80 11.45
N ARG A 92 1.24 -1.33 11.62
CA ARG A 92 1.03 -2.77 11.77
C ARG A 92 0.23 -3.30 10.59
N GLY A 93 0.73 -4.38 9.98
CA GLY A 93 0.09 -5.01 8.83
C GLY A 93 0.60 -6.42 8.57
N TYR A 94 -0.17 -7.18 7.81
CA TYR A 94 0.18 -8.51 7.32
C TYR A 94 0.95 -8.41 6.01
N VAL A 95 2.01 -9.18 5.86
CA VAL A 95 2.79 -9.21 4.62
C VAL A 95 2.02 -10.00 3.57
N GLN A 96 1.60 -9.33 2.49
CA GLN A 96 0.87 -9.97 1.41
C GLN A 96 1.81 -10.64 0.41
N GLU A 97 2.87 -9.95 0.03
CA GLU A 97 3.77 -10.35 -1.05
C GLU A 97 5.13 -9.68 -0.87
N ILE A 98 6.21 -10.39 -1.19
CA ILE A 98 7.58 -9.86 -1.20
C ILE A 98 8.04 -9.85 -2.66
N TYR A 99 8.59 -8.73 -3.12
CA TYR A 99 9.12 -8.65 -4.47
C TYR A 99 10.36 -9.54 -4.60
N VAL A 100 10.27 -10.51 -5.50
CA VAL A 100 11.39 -11.35 -5.93
C VAL A 100 11.72 -10.97 -7.39
N PRO A 101 12.97 -10.57 -7.70
CA PRO A 101 13.38 -10.35 -9.08
C PRO A 101 13.12 -11.60 -9.93
N PRO A 102 12.60 -11.45 -11.16
CA PRO A 102 12.42 -12.60 -12.04
C PRO A 102 13.77 -13.24 -12.37
N GLU A 103 13.80 -14.57 -12.42
CA GLU A 103 14.99 -15.31 -12.85
C GLU A 103 15.27 -15.07 -14.33
N CYS A 104 16.53 -14.88 -14.65
CA CYS A 104 16.99 -14.59 -16.00
C CYS A 104 17.40 -15.88 -16.70
N PRO A 105 16.86 -16.17 -17.90
CA PRO A 105 17.34 -17.27 -18.71
C PRO A 105 18.84 -17.12 -19.00
N GLU A 106 19.58 -18.23 -18.98
CA GLU A 106 21.02 -18.22 -19.25
C GLU A 106 21.31 -17.65 -20.65
N GLY A 107 22.15 -16.61 -20.72
CA GLY A 107 22.61 -16.00 -21.96
C GLY A 107 21.93 -14.68 -22.37
N GLU A 108 20.91 -14.22 -21.64
CA GLU A 108 20.24 -12.95 -21.93
C GLU A 108 20.63 -11.84 -20.93
N ILE A 109 20.75 -10.60 -21.43
CA ILE A 109 20.95 -9.41 -20.59
C ILE A 109 19.60 -8.98 -20.04
N CYS A 110 19.32 -9.37 -18.80
CA CYS A 110 18.14 -8.90 -18.10
C CYS A 110 18.28 -7.46 -17.59
N PRO A 111 17.15 -6.75 -17.45
CA PRO A 111 17.10 -5.55 -16.63
C PRO A 111 17.52 -5.88 -15.18
N PRO A 112 18.24 -5.00 -14.49
CA PRO A 112 18.52 -5.19 -13.08
C PRO A 112 17.20 -5.30 -12.31
N GLY A 113 17.14 -6.24 -11.37
CA GLY A 113 15.98 -6.38 -10.48
C GLY A 113 15.69 -5.06 -9.77
N LYS A 114 14.41 -4.79 -9.51
CA LYS A 114 14.05 -3.62 -8.69
C LYS A 114 14.63 -3.82 -7.29
N GLN A 115 14.86 -2.71 -6.58
CA GLN A 115 15.31 -2.82 -5.19
C GLN A 115 14.29 -3.62 -4.35
N PRO A 116 14.74 -4.32 -3.30
CA PRO A 116 13.86 -5.10 -2.44
C PRO A 116 12.73 -4.23 -1.85
N HIS A 117 11.49 -4.64 -2.11
CA HIS A 117 10.29 -4.06 -1.51
C HIS A 117 9.25 -5.17 -1.25
N PHE A 118 8.29 -4.90 -0.39
CA PHE A 118 7.19 -5.83 -0.11
C PHE A 118 5.90 -5.06 0.09
N TRP A 119 4.79 -5.79 0.12
CA TRP A 119 3.45 -5.23 0.26
C TRP A 119 2.82 -5.73 1.55
N ILE A 120 2.24 -4.81 2.32
CA ILE A 120 1.50 -5.12 3.54
C ILE A 120 0.02 -4.74 3.39
N VAL A 121 -0.86 -5.46 4.09
CA VAL A 121 -2.32 -5.28 4.12
C VAL A 121 -2.84 -5.27 5.57
N ASP A 122 -4.01 -4.68 5.81
CA ASP A 122 -4.57 -4.60 7.17
C ASP A 122 -5.13 -5.94 7.66
N LYS A 123 -5.62 -6.79 6.74
CA LYS A 123 -6.21 -8.10 7.04
C LYS A 123 -5.47 -9.21 6.30
N PRO A 124 -5.36 -10.42 6.87
CA PRO A 124 -4.61 -11.53 6.26
C PRO A 124 -5.22 -12.02 4.94
N ASP A 125 -6.55 -11.93 4.79
CA ASP A 125 -7.27 -12.39 3.59
C ASP A 125 -7.36 -11.32 2.49
N GLU A 126 -6.91 -10.09 2.76
CA GLU A 126 -6.93 -9.02 1.78
C GLU A 126 -5.85 -9.23 0.74
N LYS A 127 -6.26 -9.31 -0.52
CA LYS A 127 -5.36 -9.44 -1.66
C LYS A 127 -5.53 -8.27 -2.61
N GLY A 128 -4.40 -7.81 -3.14
CA GLY A 128 -4.34 -6.90 -4.28
C GLY A 128 -3.56 -5.64 -3.99
N LYS A 129 -2.78 -5.22 -5.00
CA LYS A 129 -1.88 -4.06 -4.93
C LYS A 129 -2.57 -2.74 -4.58
N LYS A 130 -3.87 -2.61 -4.87
CA LYS A 130 -4.65 -1.41 -4.54
C LYS A 130 -4.88 -1.26 -3.03
N ARG A 131 -5.08 -2.36 -2.31
CA ARG A 131 -5.31 -2.36 -0.86
C ARG A 131 -3.99 -2.40 -0.10
N ALA A 132 -3.01 -3.10 -0.66
CA ALA A 132 -1.71 -3.16 -0.06
C ALA A 132 -0.98 -1.82 -0.06
N MET A 133 -0.14 -1.61 0.96
CA MET A 133 0.83 -0.52 1.03
C MET A 133 2.21 -1.10 0.75
N MET A 134 2.97 -0.40 -0.08
CA MET A 134 4.34 -0.77 -0.41
C MET A 134 5.28 -0.33 0.70
N VAL A 135 6.13 -1.24 1.16
CA VAL A 135 7.23 -1.00 2.09
C VAL A 135 8.54 -1.15 1.33
N VAL A 136 9.38 -0.11 1.39
CA VAL A 136 10.62 0.00 0.60
C VAL A 136 11.82 0.18 1.51
N ASN A 137 13.03 -0.03 0.98
CA ASN A 137 14.30 0.23 1.68
C ASN A 137 14.53 -0.63 2.94
N TYR A 138 13.97 -1.84 2.95
CA TYR A 138 14.16 -2.79 4.07
C TYR A 138 15.44 -3.63 3.95
N ARG A 139 16.10 -3.63 2.78
CA ARG A 139 17.35 -4.36 2.54
C ARG A 139 18.25 -3.59 1.59
N PHE A 140 19.53 -3.48 1.93
CA PHE A 140 20.55 -2.80 1.15
C PHE A 140 21.60 -3.79 0.65
N ASN A 141 22.19 -3.49 -0.51
CA ASN A 141 23.35 -4.22 -0.99
C ASN A 141 24.59 -3.71 -0.28
N ILE A 142 25.24 -4.58 0.51
CA ILE A 142 26.45 -4.25 1.25
C ILE A 142 27.64 -4.67 0.39
N PRO A 143 28.52 -3.74 -0.01
CA PRO A 143 29.69 -4.10 -0.79
C PRO A 143 30.65 -4.97 0.03
N GLU A 144 31.39 -5.85 -0.65
CA GLU A 144 32.25 -6.87 0.00
C GLU A 144 33.27 -6.27 0.99
N TRP A 145 33.81 -5.08 0.68
CA TRP A 145 34.76 -4.38 1.55
C TRP A 145 34.16 -3.96 2.90
N ASP A 146 32.84 -3.83 3.00
CA ASP A 146 32.12 -3.45 4.22
C ASP A 146 31.40 -4.65 4.88
N ALA A 147 31.29 -5.78 4.20
CA ALA A 147 30.54 -6.95 4.66
C ALA A 147 30.99 -7.45 6.04
N LYS A 148 32.30 -7.35 6.36
CA LYS A 148 32.84 -7.76 7.66
C LYS A 148 32.23 -6.97 8.83
N ARG A 149 31.92 -5.69 8.64
CA ARG A 149 31.34 -4.82 9.68
C ARG A 149 29.89 -5.19 9.98
N TRP A 150 29.16 -5.60 8.95
CA TRP A 150 27.74 -5.91 9.05
C TRP A 150 27.46 -7.37 9.43
N LYS A 151 28.48 -8.22 9.47
CA LYS A 151 28.34 -9.66 9.73
C LYS A 151 27.62 -10.00 11.04
N ASP A 152 27.86 -9.20 12.08
CA ASP A 152 27.27 -9.43 13.40
C ASP A 152 25.90 -8.74 13.57
N GLN A 153 25.46 -7.97 12.58
CA GLN A 153 24.17 -7.30 12.62
C GLN A 153 23.06 -8.24 12.10
N PRO A 154 21.92 -8.30 12.79
CA PRO A 154 20.80 -9.14 12.35
C PRO A 154 20.22 -8.65 11.03
N GLU A 155 19.98 -9.58 10.11
CA GLU A 155 19.26 -9.27 8.87
C GLU A 155 17.76 -9.07 9.13
N VAL A 156 17.12 -8.30 8.24
CA VAL A 156 15.67 -8.13 8.24
C VAL A 156 15.04 -9.36 7.60
N VAL A 157 14.34 -10.16 8.42
CA VAL A 157 13.65 -11.38 8.00
C VAL A 157 12.14 -11.12 8.07
N ILE A 158 11.52 -11.10 6.89
CA ILE A 158 10.09 -10.87 6.72
C ILE A 158 9.50 -12.07 6.00
N GLU A 159 8.36 -12.55 6.50
CA GLU A 159 7.67 -13.71 5.95
C GLU A 159 6.26 -13.33 5.47
N VAL A 160 5.85 -13.88 4.34
CA VAL A 160 4.51 -13.70 3.79
C VAL A 160 3.47 -14.33 4.71
N GLY A 161 2.35 -13.63 4.90
CA GLY A 161 1.22 -14.05 5.73
C GLY A 161 1.36 -13.72 7.22
N LYS A 162 2.55 -13.34 7.69
CA LYS A 162 2.76 -12.93 9.09
C LYS A 162 2.50 -11.43 9.27
N ARG A 163 2.09 -11.06 10.49
CA ARG A 163 1.86 -9.67 10.89
C ARG A 163 3.09 -9.13 11.58
N TYR A 164 3.53 -7.93 11.19
CA TYR A 164 4.66 -7.25 11.80
C TYR A 164 4.28 -5.82 12.17
N THR A 165 4.95 -5.30 13.21
CA THR A 165 4.97 -3.88 13.54
C THR A 165 6.24 -3.26 12.98
N ILE A 166 6.05 -2.39 11.99
CA ILE A 166 7.10 -1.75 11.21
C ILE A 166 7.16 -0.28 11.59
N LYS A 167 8.36 0.19 11.90
CA LYS A 167 8.68 1.61 12.07
C LYS A 167 9.17 2.16 10.74
N GLY A 168 8.58 3.25 10.28
CA GLY A 168 8.95 3.86 9.01
C GLY A 168 8.47 5.29 8.84
N LYS A 169 8.86 5.92 7.74
CA LYS A 169 8.38 7.24 7.33
C LYS A 169 7.35 7.08 6.22
N PHE A 170 6.16 7.64 6.40
CA PHE A 170 5.11 7.54 5.41
C PHE A 170 5.23 8.67 4.38
N ARG A 171 5.49 8.32 3.12
CA ARG A 171 5.84 9.28 2.06
C ARG A 171 5.19 8.85 0.75
N ARG A 172 5.05 9.76 -0.21
CA ARG A 172 4.66 9.40 -1.59
C ARG A 172 5.86 8.97 -2.44
N PHE A 173 7.03 9.50 -2.13
CA PHE A 173 8.28 9.26 -2.83
C PHE A 173 9.34 8.85 -1.82
N SER A 174 10.00 7.72 -2.05
CA SER A 174 11.14 7.29 -1.23
C SER A 174 12.43 7.93 -1.74
N ASP A 175 13.47 7.97 -0.90
CA ASP A 175 14.78 8.50 -1.30
C ASP A 175 15.48 7.66 -2.39
N THR A 176 15.01 6.42 -2.59
CA THR A 176 15.54 5.49 -3.61
C THR A 176 14.73 5.42 -4.90
N GLY A 177 13.74 6.31 -5.07
CA GLY A 177 13.01 6.49 -6.34
C GLY A 177 11.74 5.64 -6.50
N PHE A 178 11.25 4.97 -5.47
CA PHE A 178 9.88 4.43 -5.48
C PHE A 178 8.86 5.55 -5.30
N ALA A 179 7.71 5.39 -5.97
CA ALA A 179 6.59 6.29 -5.86
C ALA A 179 5.28 5.50 -5.80
N ASP A 180 4.37 5.94 -4.93
CA ASP A 180 3.00 5.42 -4.84
C ASP A 180 2.04 6.58 -4.53
N ASP A 181 0.96 6.69 -5.31
CA ASP A 181 -0.03 7.77 -5.17
C ASP A 181 -0.78 7.70 -3.83
N ARG A 182 -0.94 6.49 -3.28
CA ARG A 182 -1.59 6.19 -2.01
C ARG A 182 -0.61 6.12 -0.83
N GLY A 183 0.63 6.55 -1.07
CA GLY A 183 1.70 6.53 -0.10
C GLY A 183 2.37 5.16 0.03
N LEU A 184 3.65 5.22 0.33
CA LEU A 184 4.54 4.11 0.66
C LEU A 184 5.14 4.32 2.05
N LEU A 185 5.64 3.24 2.64
CA LEU A 185 6.35 3.27 3.90
C LEU A 185 7.84 3.08 3.63
N GLU A 186 8.63 4.11 3.89
CA GLU A 186 10.08 4.02 3.89
C GLU A 186 10.54 3.37 5.20
N PHE A 187 11.10 2.18 5.10
CA PHE A 187 11.41 1.33 6.24
C PHE A 187 12.54 1.92 7.09
N VAL A 188 12.34 1.96 8.41
CA VAL A 188 13.38 2.35 9.37
C VAL A 188 13.81 1.14 10.20
N ALA A 189 12.84 0.44 10.81
CA ALA A 189 13.07 -0.74 11.64
C ALA A 189 11.80 -1.59 11.74
N TYR A 190 11.90 -2.81 12.26
CA TYR A 190 10.74 -3.64 12.59
C TYR A 190 10.95 -4.40 13.90
N LYS A 191 9.84 -4.85 14.49
CA LYS A 191 9.86 -5.85 15.56
C LYS A 191 9.84 -7.25 14.95
N PRO A 192 10.89 -8.07 15.15
CA PRO A 192 10.93 -9.44 14.66
C PRO A 192 9.97 -10.32 15.44
N LEU A 193 9.57 -11.43 14.82
CA LEU A 193 8.76 -12.44 15.49
C LEU A 193 9.67 -13.51 16.08
N ASP A 194 9.33 -13.95 17.30
CA ASP A 194 9.94 -15.13 17.90
C ASP A 194 9.59 -16.37 17.05
N PRO A 195 10.59 -17.13 16.57
CA PRO A 195 10.34 -18.32 15.76
C PRO A 195 9.55 -19.42 16.49
N GLU A 196 9.60 -19.48 17.83
CA GLU A 196 8.93 -20.51 18.61
C GLU A 196 7.50 -20.11 18.97
N THR A 197 7.30 -18.87 19.41
CA THR A 197 6.00 -18.40 19.93
C THR A 197 5.18 -17.60 18.92
N GLY A 198 5.80 -17.12 17.84
CA GLY A 198 5.15 -16.25 16.85
C GLY A 198 4.76 -14.87 17.39
N GLN A 199 5.26 -14.48 18.57
CA GLN A 199 5.01 -13.18 19.19
C GLN A 199 6.04 -12.14 18.73
N GLU A 200 5.64 -10.86 18.71
CA GLU A 200 6.57 -9.76 18.42
C GLU A 200 7.54 -9.58 19.57
N LEU A 201 8.84 -9.60 19.26
CA LEU A 201 9.89 -9.25 20.20
C LEU A 201 9.94 -7.73 20.37
N ASP A 202 10.27 -7.26 21.57
CA ASP A 202 10.37 -5.82 21.87
C ASP A 202 11.65 -5.16 21.33
N GLN A 203 12.55 -5.93 20.74
CA GLN A 203 13.76 -5.42 20.10
C GLN A 203 13.47 -4.88 18.70
N TRP A 204 13.95 -3.68 18.42
CA TRP A 204 13.92 -3.11 17.06
C TRP A 204 15.13 -3.59 16.26
N ILE A 205 14.87 -4.14 15.08
CA ILE A 205 15.90 -4.54 14.12
C ILE A 205 15.93 -3.53 12.97
N TYR A 206 17.12 -3.02 12.70
CA TYR A 206 17.39 -2.04 11.65
C TYR A 206 18.06 -2.74 10.47
N PRO A 207 17.81 -2.29 9.23
CA PRO A 207 18.41 -2.91 8.06
C PRO A 207 19.92 -2.65 8.00
N PRO A 208 20.75 -3.70 7.87
CA PRO A 208 22.17 -3.54 7.65
C PRO A 208 22.46 -2.70 6.39
N GLY A 209 23.51 -1.89 6.43
CA GLY A 209 23.90 -1.00 5.33
C GLY A 209 23.06 0.26 5.18
N ALA A 210 22.02 0.46 6.01
CA ALA A 210 21.17 1.63 5.92
C ALA A 210 21.84 2.90 6.51
N PRO A 211 21.69 4.08 5.87
CA PRO A 211 22.25 5.33 6.37
C PRO A 211 21.73 5.74 7.76
N TRP A 212 20.51 5.34 8.09
CA TRP A 212 19.87 5.61 9.39
C TRP A 212 20.08 4.48 10.41
N HIS A 213 20.92 3.49 10.10
CA HIS A 213 21.23 2.44 11.06
C HIS A 213 21.95 3.06 12.29
N PRO A 214 21.64 2.68 13.54
CA PRO A 214 22.22 3.31 14.74
C PRO A 214 23.76 3.33 14.74
N MET A 215 24.39 2.25 14.27
CA MET A 215 25.85 2.17 14.09
C MET A 215 26.40 3.21 13.10
N GLU A 216 25.65 3.52 12.05
CA GLU A 216 26.05 4.49 11.02
C GLU A 216 25.90 5.93 11.52
N ILE A 217 24.79 6.20 12.23
CA ILE A 217 24.55 7.49 12.89
C ILE A 217 25.68 7.81 13.88
N ALA A 218 26.04 6.86 14.74
CA ALA A 218 27.10 7.04 15.72
C ALA A 218 28.46 7.36 15.06
N ARG A 219 28.79 6.68 13.96
CA ARG A 219 30.00 6.95 13.17
C ARG A 219 29.99 8.36 12.59
N GLN A 220 28.88 8.75 11.96
CA GLN A 220 28.75 10.05 11.32
C GLN A 220 28.82 11.19 12.34
N GLU A 221 28.22 11.03 13.52
CA GLU A 221 28.32 12.00 14.61
C GLU A 221 29.76 12.15 15.14
N GLU A 222 30.50 11.04 15.26
CA GLU A 222 31.91 11.09 15.65
C GLU A 222 32.78 11.79 14.61
N GLU A 223 32.58 11.50 13.32
CA GLU A 223 33.30 12.15 12.22
C GLU A 223 32.98 13.66 12.17
N ASN A 224 31.72 14.03 12.34
CA ASN A 224 31.29 15.43 12.40
C ASN A 224 31.90 16.16 13.60
N ARG A 225 31.96 15.52 14.77
CA ARG A 225 32.61 16.08 15.96
C ARG A 225 34.10 16.28 15.73
N ALA A 226 34.79 15.29 15.18
CA ALA A 226 36.22 15.38 14.87
C ALA A 226 36.52 16.48 13.85
N LEU A 227 35.67 16.65 12.83
CA LEU A 227 35.79 17.71 11.85
C LEU A 227 35.55 19.09 12.46
N ALA A 228 34.52 19.23 13.31
CA ALA A 228 34.23 20.47 14.03
C ALA A 228 35.40 20.89 14.94
N GLU A 229 36.01 19.95 15.65
CA GLU A 229 37.21 20.22 16.47
C GLU A 229 38.41 20.64 15.62
N LYS A 230 38.65 19.97 14.47
CA LYS A 230 39.70 20.37 13.53
C LYS A 230 39.46 21.77 12.96
N ALA A 231 38.21 22.07 12.59
CA ALA A 231 37.82 23.38 12.09
C ALA A 231 38.00 24.49 13.15
N ALA A 232 37.62 24.22 14.40
CA ALA A 232 37.83 25.15 15.51
C ALA A 232 39.32 25.43 15.74
N LYS A 233 40.16 24.39 15.79
CA LYS A 233 41.62 24.52 15.93
C LYS A 233 42.24 25.28 14.76
N ALA A 234 41.81 25.01 13.53
CA ALA A 234 42.28 25.72 12.34
C ALA A 234 41.88 27.21 12.35
N ALA A 235 40.65 27.53 12.76
CA ALA A 235 40.17 28.90 12.91
C ALA A 235 40.97 29.67 13.96
N GLU A 236 41.32 29.03 15.09
CA GLU A 236 42.20 29.62 16.10
C GLU A 236 43.62 29.86 15.57
N GLN A 237 44.19 28.91 14.83
CA GLN A 237 45.51 29.08 14.23
C GLN A 237 45.54 30.20 13.19
N TYR A 238 44.50 30.33 12.36
CA TYR A 238 44.37 31.41 11.40
C TYR A 238 44.31 32.79 12.10
N LYS A 239 43.51 32.91 13.17
CA LYS A 239 43.45 34.13 14.00
C LYS A 239 44.80 34.50 14.62
N LYS A 240 45.62 33.52 14.99
CA LYS A 240 46.97 33.74 15.54
C LYS A 240 48.00 34.16 14.49
N ARG A 241 47.82 33.79 13.21
CA ARG A 241 48.74 34.13 12.11
C ARG A 241 48.39 35.43 11.37
N GLY A 242 47.15 35.90 11.49
CA GLY A 242 46.67 37.17 10.92
C GLY A 242 46.83 38.39 11.83
N LYS A 243 47.50 38.25 12.98
CA LYS A 243 48.01 39.34 13.84
C LYS A 243 49.53 39.33 13.77
#